data_AF-A0A6J8AIS4-F1
#
_entry.id   AF-A0A6J8AIS4-F1
#
_cell.length_a   1.000
_cell.length_b   1.000
_cell.length_c   1.000
_cell.angle_alpha   90.00
_cell.angle_beta   90.00
_cell.angle_gamma   90.00
#
_symmetry.space_group_name_H-M   'P 1'
#
loop_
_entity.id
_entity.type
_entity.pdbx_description
1 polymer ?
#
loop_
_entity_poly.entity_id
_entity_poly.type
_entity_poly.pdbx_seq_one_letter_code
_entity_poly.pdbx_strand_id
1 'polypeptide(L)'
;MAIFKADKDTGSNLLVIRRTLPGLMDLQAVIRSPDDDLHKLENKCKNNGGCSHLCLPNHNGITCSCPTGLQLKHNAKTCLTLPSQYLLFASRGSLRRISLDTPDYTDTFLPMSDLHNVISLDYDYQKQKMYFTDVHLDVVRRANLDGTCIQTVV
;
A
#
# COMPACT_ATOMS: atom_id res chain seq x y z
N MET A 1 -33.05 -3.79 8.43
CA MET A 1 -31.74 -4.38 8.81
C MET A 1 -31.53 -4.24 10.31
N ALA A 2 -30.97 -5.26 10.94
CA ALA A 2 -30.78 -5.36 12.39
C ALA A 2 -29.56 -6.24 12.70
N ILE A 3 -28.92 -6.03 13.85
CA ILE A 3 -27.83 -6.86 14.37
C ILE A 3 -28.44 -7.89 15.32
N PHE A 4 -28.10 -9.16 15.09
CA PHE A 4 -28.48 -10.27 15.95
C PHE A 4 -27.25 -10.90 16.59
N LYS A 5 -27.43 -11.47 17.77
CA LYS A 5 -26.46 -12.31 18.46
C LYS A 5 -27.09 -13.67 18.71
N ALA A 6 -26.33 -14.73 18.51
CA ALA A 6 -26.71 -16.09 18.85
C ALA A 6 -25.49 -16.82 19.43
N ASP A 7 -25.73 -17.98 20.02
CA ASP A 7 -24.67 -18.89 20.42
C ASP A 7 -23.91 -19.44 19.20
N LYS A 8 -22.57 -19.43 19.25
CA LYS A 8 -21.73 -19.77 18.09
C LYS A 8 -21.81 -21.26 17.73
N ASP A 9 -21.90 -22.13 18.73
CA ASP A 9 -21.78 -23.58 18.54
C ASP A 9 -23.15 -24.25 18.35
N THR A 10 -24.19 -23.74 19.04
CA THR A 10 -25.54 -24.31 19.01
C THR A 10 -26.51 -23.52 18.12
N GLY A 11 -26.20 -22.27 17.78
CA GLY A 11 -27.12 -21.37 17.07
C GLY A 11 -28.36 -20.95 17.87
N SER A 12 -28.45 -21.35 19.15
CA SER A 12 -29.55 -21.03 20.04
C SER A 12 -29.41 -19.63 20.65
N ASN A 13 -30.39 -19.20 21.46
CA ASN A 13 -30.38 -17.88 22.13
C ASN A 13 -30.27 -16.68 21.18
N LEU A 14 -31.09 -16.66 20.12
CA LEU A 14 -31.12 -15.57 19.16
C LEU A 14 -31.70 -14.30 19.80
N LEU A 15 -30.87 -13.27 19.94
CA LEU A 15 -31.18 -11.98 20.53
C LEU A 15 -30.99 -10.87 19.53
N VAL A 16 -31.88 -9.88 19.55
CA VAL A 16 -31.74 -8.69 18.71
C VAL A 16 -30.96 -7.63 19.48
N ILE A 17 -29.74 -7.34 19.05
CA ILE A 17 -28.91 -6.30 19.67
C ILE A 17 -29.43 -4.92 19.28
N ARG A 18 -29.72 -4.70 17.99
CA ARG A 18 -30.16 -3.39 17.50
C ARG A 18 -30.94 -3.50 16.21
N ARG A 19 -32.04 -2.76 16.09
CA ARG A 19 -32.85 -2.67 14.86
C ARG A 19 -32.66 -1.31 14.18
N THR A 20 -33.09 -1.25 12.93
CA THR A 20 -33.16 -0.01 12.13
C THR A 20 -31.80 0.60 11.87
N LEU A 21 -30.91 -0.21 11.29
CA LEU A 21 -29.59 0.22 10.83
C LEU A 21 -29.55 0.19 9.29
N PRO A 22 -30.03 1.25 8.60
CA PRO A 22 -29.95 1.34 7.15
C PRO A 22 -28.48 1.46 6.71
N GLY A 23 -28.08 0.70 5.69
CA GLY A 23 -26.73 0.78 5.11
C GLY A 23 -25.62 0.16 5.98
N LEU A 24 -25.94 -0.77 6.88
CA LEU A 24 -24.93 -1.52 7.63
C LEU A 24 -24.11 -2.39 6.66
N MET A 25 -22.78 -2.22 6.63
CA MET A 25 -21.87 -2.91 5.70
C MET A 25 -20.98 -3.94 6.39
N ASP A 26 -20.38 -3.58 7.53
CA ASP A 26 -19.47 -4.44 8.29
C ASP A 26 -19.74 -4.31 9.79
N LEU A 27 -19.44 -5.37 10.54
CA LEU A 27 -19.65 -5.48 11.98
C LEU A 27 -18.41 -6.07 12.65
N GLN A 28 -17.73 -5.27 13.48
CA GLN A 28 -16.60 -5.70 14.28
C GLN A 28 -16.92 -5.68 15.77
N ALA A 29 -16.67 -6.79 16.47
CA ALA A 29 -16.70 -6.83 17.91
C ALA A 29 -15.38 -6.29 18.47
N VAL A 30 -15.44 -5.23 19.27
CA VAL A 30 -14.26 -4.62 19.90
C VAL A 30 -14.33 -4.85 21.41
N ILE A 31 -13.48 -5.76 21.90
CA ILE A 31 -13.33 -6.02 23.33
C ILE A 31 -12.16 -5.16 23.83
N ARG A 32 -12.41 -4.31 24.82
CA ARG A 32 -11.39 -3.50 25.50
C ARG A 32 -11.25 -4.00 26.93
N SER A 33 -10.64 -5.17 27.10
CA SER A 33 -10.33 -5.70 28.43
C SER A 33 -8.88 -5.38 28.77
N PRO A 34 -8.59 -4.63 29.85
CA PRO A 34 -7.23 -4.38 30.32
C PRO A 34 -6.50 -5.64 30.80
N ASP A 35 -7.26 -6.63 31.28
CA ASP A 35 -6.77 -7.83 31.98
C ASP A 35 -7.02 -9.13 31.22
N ASP A 36 -7.31 -9.07 29.91
CA ASP A 36 -7.48 -10.27 29.09
C ASP A 36 -6.09 -10.79 28.66
N ASP A 37 -5.34 -11.27 29.66
CA ASP A 37 -4.08 -12.01 29.52
C ASP A 37 -4.25 -13.35 28.77
N LEU A 38 -5.49 -13.67 28.34
CA LEU A 38 -5.85 -14.94 27.71
C LEU A 38 -5.12 -15.16 26.37
N HIS A 39 -4.64 -14.09 25.72
CA HIS A 39 -3.74 -14.20 24.56
C HIS A 39 -2.74 -13.04 24.54
N LYS A 40 -1.73 -13.05 25.44
CA LYS A 40 -0.45 -12.36 25.18
C LYS A 40 0.26 -13.02 24.00
N LEU A 41 -0.28 -12.83 22.80
CA LEU A 41 0.35 -13.27 21.57
C LEU A 41 1.55 -12.36 21.36
N GLU A 42 2.74 -12.87 21.66
CA GLU A 42 3.96 -12.10 21.45
C GLU A 42 4.11 -11.79 19.96
N ASN A 43 4.11 -10.50 19.62
CA ASN A 43 4.33 -10.09 18.24
C ASN A 43 5.78 -10.40 17.85
N LYS A 44 5.96 -11.47 17.05
CA LYS A 44 7.26 -11.89 16.53
C LYS A 44 7.92 -10.83 15.65
N CYS A 45 7.17 -9.85 15.14
CA CYS A 45 7.67 -8.67 14.43
C CYS A 45 8.08 -7.51 15.36
N LYS A 46 8.43 -7.78 16.62
CA LYS A 46 9.05 -6.78 17.50
C LYS A 46 10.23 -6.10 16.79
N ASN A 47 10.29 -4.77 16.83
CA ASN A 47 11.24 -3.95 16.05
C ASN A 47 11.24 -4.26 14.54
N ASN A 48 10.04 -4.44 13.96
CA ASN A 48 9.81 -4.84 12.57
C ASN A 48 10.52 -6.14 12.15
N GLY A 49 10.87 -7.02 13.10
CA GLY A 49 11.63 -8.25 12.81
C GLY A 49 13.00 -8.03 12.16
N GLY A 50 13.52 -6.78 12.19
CA GLY A 50 14.71 -6.38 11.43
C GLY A 50 14.49 -6.23 9.93
N CYS A 51 13.24 -6.18 9.46
CA CYS A 51 12.90 -5.93 8.07
C CYS A 51 13.03 -4.44 7.72
N SER A 52 13.39 -4.14 6.47
CA SER A 52 13.46 -2.76 5.98
C SER A 52 12.09 -2.13 5.71
N HIS A 53 11.10 -2.92 5.28
CA HIS A 53 9.77 -2.45 4.89
C HIS A 53 8.70 -3.21 5.66
N LEU A 54 8.30 -4.40 5.20
CA LEU A 54 7.19 -5.14 5.79
C LEU A 54 7.71 -6.38 6.55
N CYS A 55 7.22 -6.57 7.78
CA CYS A 55 7.36 -7.81 8.53
C CYS A 55 6.02 -8.54 8.58
N LEU A 56 5.95 -9.70 7.94
CA LEU A 56 4.74 -10.52 7.88
C LEU A 56 4.89 -11.75 8.78
N PRO A 57 3.99 -11.98 9.74
CA PRO A 57 4.00 -13.21 10.53
C PRO A 57 3.63 -14.41 9.65
N ASN A 58 4.32 -15.52 9.87
CA ASN A 58 4.07 -16.80 9.20
C ASN A 58 4.00 -17.92 10.25
N HIS A 59 3.46 -19.09 9.90
CA HIS A 59 3.43 -20.27 10.77
C HIS A 59 4.80 -20.60 11.38
N ASN A 60 5.88 -20.43 10.61
CA ASN A 60 7.25 -20.72 11.02
C ASN A 60 7.97 -19.54 11.70
N GLY A 61 7.34 -18.37 11.88
CA GLY A 61 7.98 -17.20 12.47
C GLY A 61 7.62 -15.90 11.77
N ILE A 62 8.60 -15.28 11.12
CA ILE A 62 8.44 -14.02 10.39
C ILE A 62 9.04 -14.13 8.99
N THR A 63 8.51 -13.35 8.06
CA THR A 63 9.05 -13.21 6.71
C THR A 63 9.04 -11.74 6.34
N CYS A 64 10.19 -11.22 5.90
CA CYS A 64 10.25 -9.86 5.38
C CYS A 64 9.71 -9.83 3.96
N SER A 65 8.93 -8.81 3.63
CA SER A 65 8.37 -8.61 2.30
C SER A 65 8.57 -7.17 1.84
N CYS A 66 8.59 -7.00 0.53
CA CYS A 66 8.82 -5.71 -0.12
C CYS A 66 7.52 -5.19 -0.72
N PRO A 67 7.39 -3.86 -0.86
CA PRO A 67 6.31 -3.26 -1.62
C PRO A 67 6.25 -3.82 -3.04
N THR A 68 5.09 -3.74 -3.66
CA THR A 68 4.84 -4.20 -5.02
C THR A 68 5.89 -3.65 -6.00
N GLY A 69 6.43 -4.55 -6.84
CA GLY A 69 7.47 -4.22 -7.81
C GLY A 69 8.89 -4.11 -7.27
N LEU A 70 9.12 -4.26 -5.96
CA LEU A 70 10.46 -4.28 -5.37
C LEU A 70 10.87 -5.69 -4.94
N GLN A 71 12.10 -6.08 -5.25
CA GLN A 71 12.64 -7.38 -4.82
C GLN A 71 13.33 -7.29 -3.46
N LEU A 72 13.25 -8.39 -2.71
CA LEU A 72 13.98 -8.60 -1.46
C LEU A 72 15.44 -8.97 -1.79
N LYS A 73 16.39 -8.29 -1.16
CA LYS A 73 17.82 -8.59 -1.31
C LYS A 73 18.14 -9.98 -0.74
N HIS A 74 19.31 -10.52 -1.09
CA HIS A 74 19.81 -11.80 -0.62
C HIS A 74 19.88 -11.95 0.92
N ASN A 75 19.92 -10.83 1.66
CA ASN A 75 19.90 -10.85 3.12
C ASN A 75 18.52 -11.16 3.74
N ALA A 76 17.50 -11.41 2.91
CA ALA A 76 16.13 -11.74 3.28
C ALA A 76 15.45 -10.73 4.23
N LYS A 77 15.98 -9.50 4.31
CA LYS A 77 15.50 -8.46 5.24
C LYS A 77 15.34 -7.09 4.61
N THR A 78 16.21 -6.76 3.66
CA THR A 78 16.26 -5.44 3.04
C THR A 78 15.73 -5.49 1.63
N CYS A 79 14.87 -4.54 1.25
CA CYS A 79 14.38 -4.40 -0.11
C CYS A 79 15.32 -3.56 -0.96
N LEU A 80 15.23 -3.72 -2.28
CA LEU A 80 15.77 -2.74 -3.22
C LEU A 80 15.00 -1.42 -3.10
N THR A 81 15.68 -0.29 -3.30
CA THR A 81 15.06 1.04 -3.26
C THR A 81 14.27 1.33 -4.54
N LEU A 82 14.75 0.79 -5.66
CA LEU A 82 14.12 0.88 -6.97
C LEU A 82 14.24 -0.48 -7.68
N PRO A 83 13.28 -0.83 -8.55
CA PRO A 83 13.45 -1.95 -9.45
C PRO A 83 14.60 -1.69 -10.43
N SER A 84 15.26 -2.76 -10.84
CA SER A 84 16.37 -2.77 -11.80
C SER A 84 15.88 -2.40 -13.19
N GLN A 85 14.70 -2.89 -13.57
CA GLN A 85 14.03 -2.55 -14.81
C GLN A 85 12.56 -2.22 -14.55
N TYR A 86 12.09 -1.13 -15.15
CA TYR A 86 10.72 -0.67 -14.98
C TYR A 86 10.24 0.16 -16.17
N LEU A 87 8.94 0.10 -16.41
CA LEU A 87 8.25 0.95 -17.37
C LEU A 87 7.57 2.10 -16.64
N LEU A 88 7.80 3.34 -17.10
CA LEU A 88 7.06 4.51 -16.67
C LEU A 88 6.03 4.89 -17.73
N PHE A 89 4.82 5.23 -17.30
CA PHE A 89 3.81 5.75 -18.22
C PHE A 89 2.90 6.76 -17.53
N ALA A 90 2.38 7.67 -18.33
CA ALA A 90 1.37 8.64 -17.91
C ALA A 90 -0.03 8.07 -18.19
N SER A 91 -0.94 8.32 -17.26
CA SER A 91 -2.37 8.10 -17.39
C SER A 91 -3.11 9.36 -16.96
N ARG A 92 -4.37 9.52 -17.38
CA ARG A 92 -5.17 10.71 -17.07
C ARG A 92 -5.28 10.87 -15.55
N GLY A 93 -4.60 11.89 -15.01
CA GLY A 93 -4.55 12.19 -13.58
C GLY A 93 -3.60 11.33 -12.74
N SER A 94 -2.74 10.51 -13.34
CA SER A 94 -1.76 9.74 -12.57
C SER A 94 -0.50 9.39 -13.36
N LEU A 95 0.64 9.37 -12.68
CA LEU A 95 1.88 8.79 -13.19
C LEU A 95 2.07 7.42 -12.56
N ARG A 96 2.38 6.42 -13.39
CA ARG A 96 2.45 5.02 -12.95
C ARG A 96 3.74 4.36 -13.39
N ARG A 97 4.10 3.31 -12.65
CA ARG A 97 5.28 2.48 -12.89
C ARG A 97 4.91 1.01 -12.83
N ILE A 98 5.39 0.22 -13.78
CA ILE A 98 5.36 -1.24 -13.74
C ILE A 98 6.79 -1.75 -13.55
N SER A 99 7.00 -2.62 -12.57
CA SER A 99 8.28 -3.32 -12.42
C SER A 99 8.37 -4.47 -13.41
N LEU A 100 9.54 -4.65 -14.03
CA LEU A 100 9.83 -5.80 -14.89
C LEU A 100 10.60 -6.90 -14.14
N ASP A 101 11.02 -6.61 -12.91
CA ASP A 101 11.74 -7.55 -12.05
C ASP A 101 10.79 -8.57 -11.40
N THR A 102 9.50 -8.26 -11.31
CA THR A 102 8.50 -9.12 -10.66
C THR A 102 7.48 -9.61 -11.68
N PRO A 103 7.06 -10.89 -11.60
CA PRO A 103 6.22 -11.51 -12.62
C PRO A 103 4.76 -11.07 -12.59
N ASP A 104 4.36 -10.32 -11.57
CA ASP A 104 3.01 -9.78 -11.41
C ASP A 104 2.74 -8.58 -12.32
N TYR A 105 3.79 -7.90 -12.81
CA TYR A 105 3.70 -6.72 -13.69
C TYR A 105 2.66 -5.68 -13.23
N THR A 106 2.43 -5.59 -11.92
CA THR A 106 1.41 -4.73 -11.33
C THR A 106 1.81 -3.28 -11.52
N ASP A 107 0.89 -2.45 -12.01
CA ASP A 107 1.11 -1.02 -12.11
C ASP A 107 0.94 -0.35 -10.74
N THR A 108 1.92 0.46 -10.38
CA THR A 108 1.98 1.18 -9.09
C THR A 108 1.91 2.67 -9.36
N PHE A 109 1.15 3.39 -8.53
CA PHE A 109 1.09 4.85 -8.59
C PHE A 109 2.39 5.46 -8.06
N LEU A 110 2.91 6.45 -8.77
CA LEU A 110 3.97 7.31 -8.23
C LEU A 110 3.34 8.35 -7.30
N PRO A 111 3.96 8.65 -6.14
CA PRO A 111 3.39 9.52 -5.11
C PRO A 111 3.52 11.00 -5.50
N MET A 112 2.88 11.40 -6.59
CA MET A 112 2.88 12.76 -7.11
C MET A 112 1.63 13.50 -6.69
N SER A 113 1.80 14.73 -6.22
CA SER A 113 0.69 15.64 -5.93
C SER A 113 0.32 16.50 -7.15
N ASP A 114 -0.90 17.02 -7.16
CA ASP A 114 -1.41 18.00 -8.12
C ASP A 114 -1.28 17.58 -9.59
N LEU A 115 -1.59 16.33 -9.92
CA LEU A 115 -1.66 15.85 -11.30
C LEU A 115 -3.10 16.01 -11.83
N HIS A 116 -3.29 16.73 -12.93
CA HIS A 116 -4.61 16.92 -13.53
C HIS A 116 -4.77 16.10 -14.81
N ASN A 117 -4.08 16.48 -15.88
CA ASN A 117 -4.16 15.79 -17.16
C ASN A 117 -2.77 15.57 -17.74
N VAL A 118 -2.06 14.60 -17.16
CA VAL A 118 -0.73 14.23 -17.62
C VAL A 118 -0.83 13.36 -18.87
N ILE A 119 -0.17 13.77 -19.95
CA ILE A 119 -0.25 13.08 -21.25
C ILE A 119 1.09 12.47 -21.66
N SER A 120 2.16 13.24 -21.60
CA SER A 120 3.50 12.79 -22.01
C SER A 120 4.46 12.80 -20.82
N LEU A 121 5.35 11.79 -20.79
CA LEU A 121 6.37 11.58 -19.78
C LEU A 121 7.69 11.18 -20.44
N ASP A 122 8.80 11.72 -19.92
CA ASP A 122 10.17 11.34 -20.27
C ASP A 122 11.02 11.24 -18.99
N TYR A 123 12.13 10.50 -19.05
CA TYR A 123 12.98 10.21 -17.90
C TYR A 123 14.47 10.42 -18.21
N ASP A 124 15.09 11.32 -17.45
CA ASP A 124 16.53 11.53 -17.45
C ASP A 124 17.19 10.56 -16.46
N TYR A 125 17.80 9.50 -17.01
CA TYR A 125 18.51 8.50 -16.23
C TYR A 125 19.78 9.05 -15.56
N GLN A 126 20.49 10.01 -16.15
CA GLN A 126 21.72 10.53 -15.55
C GLN A 126 21.43 11.38 -14.32
N LYS A 127 20.39 12.21 -14.37
CA LYS A 127 19.99 13.08 -13.25
C LYS A 127 18.93 12.46 -12.34
N GLN A 128 18.42 11.28 -12.70
CA GLN A 128 17.30 10.60 -12.02
C GLN A 128 16.07 11.51 -11.88
N LYS A 129 15.71 12.20 -12.98
CA LYS A 129 14.61 13.18 -13.02
C LYS A 129 13.58 12.77 -14.05
N MET A 130 12.32 12.85 -13.64
CA MET A 130 11.17 12.65 -14.51
C MET A 130 10.67 13.99 -15.00
N TYR A 131 10.32 14.06 -16.28
CA TYR A 131 9.71 15.22 -16.93
C TYR A 131 8.35 14.82 -17.45
N PHE A 132 7.33 15.63 -17.21
CA PHE A 132 5.98 15.33 -17.64
C PHE A 132 5.21 16.59 -17.98
N THR A 133 4.25 16.46 -18.88
CA THR A 133 3.41 17.55 -19.38
C THR A 133 2.03 17.45 -18.75
N ASP A 134 1.53 18.56 -18.18
CA ASP A 134 0.15 18.64 -17.71
C ASP A 134 -0.62 19.60 -18.61
N VAL A 135 -1.43 19.06 -19.52
CA VAL A 135 -2.12 19.88 -20.52
C VAL A 135 -3.30 20.66 -19.94
N HIS A 136 -3.77 20.32 -18.73
CA HIS A 136 -4.80 21.11 -18.07
C HIS A 136 -4.21 22.40 -17.50
N LEU A 137 -2.99 22.32 -16.98
CA LEU A 137 -2.28 23.44 -16.39
C LEU A 137 -1.41 24.20 -17.41
N ASP A 138 -1.25 23.66 -18.63
CA ASP A 138 -0.39 24.17 -19.69
C ASP A 138 1.07 24.38 -19.26
N VAL A 139 1.61 23.39 -18.52
CA VAL A 139 2.98 23.43 -17.98
C VAL A 139 3.76 22.15 -18.22
N VAL A 140 5.07 22.30 -18.29
CA VAL A 140 6.02 21.18 -18.22
C VAL A 140 6.61 21.13 -16.81
N ARG A 141 6.46 19.99 -16.13
CA ARG A 141 6.97 19.79 -14.77
C ARG A 141 8.07 18.75 -14.73
N ARG A 142 8.96 18.91 -13.75
CA ARG A 142 10.05 17.99 -13.42
C ARG A 142 9.96 17.57 -11.97
N ALA A 143 10.22 16.29 -11.67
CA ALA A 143 10.23 15.77 -10.31
C ALA A 143 11.18 14.57 -10.15
N ASN A 144 11.45 14.16 -8.90
CA ASN A 144 12.06 12.87 -8.58
C ASN A 144 11.02 11.73 -8.67
N LEU A 145 11.47 10.48 -8.76
CA LEU A 145 10.58 9.29 -8.78
C LEU A 145 9.79 9.08 -7.49
N ASP A 146 10.33 9.57 -6.36
CA ASP A 146 9.68 9.54 -5.05
C ASP A 146 8.67 10.69 -4.84
N GLY A 147 8.42 11.50 -5.88
CA GLY A 147 7.52 12.64 -5.83
C GLY A 147 8.12 13.90 -5.23
N THR A 148 9.40 13.89 -4.83
CA THR A 148 10.05 15.07 -4.26
C THR A 148 10.59 16.01 -5.34
N CYS A 149 10.87 17.26 -4.96
CA CYS A 149 11.45 18.28 -5.85
C CYS A 149 10.64 18.56 -7.13
N ILE A 150 9.32 18.63 -7.02
CA ILE A 150 8.43 19.02 -8.12
C ILE A 150 8.69 20.50 -8.46
N GLN A 151 8.95 20.78 -9.73
CA GLN A 151 9.23 22.13 -10.23
C GLN A 151 8.64 22.32 -11.62
N THR A 152 8.07 23.48 -11.89
CA THR A 152 7.68 23.90 -13.25
C THR A 152 8.93 24.35 -14.01
N VAL A 153 9.11 23.80 -15.21
CA VAL A 153 10.23 24.08 -16.11
C VAL A 153 9.84 25.13 -17.13
N VAL A 154 8.62 25.03 -17.67
CA VAL A 154 7.99 25.96 -18.60
C VAL A 154 6.54 26.14 -18.17
#